data_AF-A0A7G8GJV4-F1
#
_entry.id   AF-A0A7G8GJV4-F1
#
_cell.length_a   1.000
_cell.length_b   1.000
_cell.length_c   1.000
_cell.angle_alpha   90.00
_cell.angle_beta   90.00
_cell.angle_gamma   90.00
#
_symmetry.space_group_name_H-M   'P 1'
#
loop_
_entity.id
_entity.type
_entity.pdbx_description
1 polymer ?
#
loop_
_entity_poly.entity_id
_entity_poly.type
_entity_poly.pdbx_seq_one_letter_code
_entity_poly.pdbx_strand_id
1 'polypeptide(L)' 'MLLGELVVALRANDPDTLKQWLYGGIQGLGEPAVTELLLDWIDPFQMMDKISLENTSDEGVDSQLERRCSSSST' A
#
# COMPACT_ATOMS: atom_id res chain seq x y z
N MET A 1 -6.29 13.60 20.76
CA MET A 1 -5.53 13.56 19.49
C MET A 1 -6.44 12.91 18.46
N LEU A 2 -6.98 13.67 17.50
CA LEU A 2 -7.93 13.16 16.50
C LEU A 2 -7.36 11.94 15.75
N LEU A 3 -6.07 11.95 15.41
CA LEU A 3 -5.41 10.82 14.75
C LEU A 3 -5.53 9.49 15.53
N GLY A 4 -5.53 9.53 16.87
CA GLY A 4 -5.60 8.33 17.70
C GLY A 4 -6.96 7.65 17.64
N GLU A 5 -8.05 8.42 17.62
CA GLU A 5 -9.42 7.89 17.49
C GLU A 5 -9.66 7.29 16.11
N LEU A 6 -9.11 7.92 15.07
CA LEU A 6 -9.17 7.42 13.71
C LEU A 6 -8.44 6.07 13.54
N VAL A 7 -7.24 5.94 14.11
CA VAL A 7 -6.49 4.66 14.12
C VAL A 7 -7.28 3.57 14.86
N VAL A 8 -7.93 3.92 15.98
CA VAL A 8 -8.77 2.99 16.74
C VAL A 8 -9.98 2.54 15.92
N ALA A 9 -10.67 3.46 15.23
CA ALA A 9 -11.83 3.15 14.39
C ALA A 9 -11.46 2.21 13.23
N LEU A 10 -10.35 2.47 12.55
CA LEU A 10 -9.86 1.62 11.48
C LEU A 10 -9.41 0.24 11.99
N ARG A 11 -8.73 0.19 13.13
CA ARG A 11 -8.32 -1.09 13.75
C ARG A 11 -9.53 -1.92 14.19
N ALA A 12 -10.57 -1.25 14.69
CA ALA A 12 -11.82 -1.89 15.06
C ALA A 12 -12.69 -2.27 13.84
N ASN A 13 -12.31 -1.83 12.63
CA ASN A 13 -13.13 -1.91 11.42
C ASN A 13 -14.56 -1.41 11.65
N ASP A 14 -14.68 -0.33 12.44
CA ASP A 14 -15.96 0.21 12.88
C ASP A 14 -16.32 1.45 12.06
N PRO A 15 -17.25 1.33 11.10
CA PRO A 15 -17.58 2.43 10.19
C PRO A 15 -18.31 3.57 10.89
N ASP A 16 -19.00 3.32 12.00
CA ASP A 16 -19.79 4.34 12.68
C ASP A 16 -18.91 5.24 13.55
N THR A 17 -17.89 4.67 14.18
CA THR A 17 -16.82 5.40 14.87
C THR A 17 -16.03 6.26 13.88
N LEU A 18 -15.73 5.72 12.69
CA LEU A 18 -15.08 6.48 11.61
C LEU A 18 -15.94 7.66 11.16
N LYS A 19 -17.25 7.44 10.92
CA LYS A 19 -18.18 8.53 10.56
C LYS A 19 -18.26 9.59 11.66
N GLN A 20 -18.38 9.18 12.92
CA GLN A 20 -18.46 10.12 14.04
C GLN A 20 -17.19 10.98 14.15
N TRP A 21 -16.02 10.36 13.97
CA TRP A 21 -14.76 11.07 13.91
C TRP A 21 -14.71 12.07 12.73
N LEU A 22 -15.14 11.65 11.54
CA LEU A 22 -15.20 12.52 10.35
C LEU A 22 -16.12 13.71 10.57
N TYR A 23 -17.33 13.49 11.11
CA TYR A 23 -18.26 14.58 11.41
C TYR A 23 -17.69 15.56 12.44
N GLY A 24 -16.99 15.07 13.46
CA GLY A 24 -16.30 15.92 14.44
C GLY A 24 -15.14 16.70 13.81
N GLY A 25 -14.35 16.04 12.97
CA GLY A 25 -13.25 16.66 12.23
C GLY A 25 -13.71 17.75 11.27
N ILE A 26 -14.78 17.49 10.50
CA ILE A 26 -15.33 18.46 9.54
C ILE A 26 -15.88 19.68 10.28
N GLN A 27 -16.56 19.49 11.41
CA GLN A 27 -17.08 20.61 12.21
C GLN A 27 -15.97 21.43 12.88
N GLY A 28 -14.86 20.81 13.28
CA GLY A 28 -13.77 21.49 13.98
C GLY A 28 -12.70 22.11 13.07
N LEU A 29 -12.35 21.41 11.98
CA LEU A 29 -11.23 21.75 11.09
C LEU A 29 -11.70 22.15 9.68
N GLY A 30 -12.93 21.82 9.32
CA GLY A 30 -13.44 21.96 7.97
C GLY A 30 -13.17 20.73 7.09
N GLU A 31 -14.07 20.51 6.13
CA GLU A 31 -13.95 19.45 5.11
C GLU A 31 -12.60 19.44 4.35
N PRO A 32 -12.05 20.58 3.87
CA PRO A 32 -10.78 20.55 3.13
C PRO A 32 -9.61 20.08 4.01
N ALA A 33 -9.55 20.49 5.28
CA ALA A 33 -8.48 20.07 6.19
C ALA A 33 -8.56 18.58 6.52
N VAL A 34 -9.77 18.04 6.70
CA VAL A 34 -9.98 16.60 6.92
C VAL A 34 -9.62 15.80 5.67
N THR A 35 -9.92 16.32 4.48
CA THR A 35 -9.63 15.65 3.20
C THR A 35 -8.11 15.56 2.96
N GLU A 36 -7.38 16.65 3.16
CA GLU A 36 -5.91 16.66 3.07
C GLU A 36 -5.28 15.71 4.09
N LEU A 37 -5.79 15.66 5.32
CA LEU A 37 -5.31 14.74 6.36
C LEU A 37 -5.54 13.27 6.00
N LEU A 38 -6.66 12.95 5.36
CA LEU A 38 -6.94 11.59 4.86
C LEU A 38 -6.06 11.25 3.66
N LEU A 39 -5.84 12.19 2.73
CA LEU A 39 -4.98 12.02 1.57
C LEU A 39 -3.52 11.76 1.97
N ASP A 40 -2.98 12.59 2.86
CA ASP A 40 -1.62 12.46 3.42
C ASP A 40 -1.43 11.08 4.09
N TRP A 41 -2.48 10.54 4.69
CA TRP A 41 -2.41 9.24 5.36
C TRP A 41 -2.70 8.03 4.46
N ILE A 42 -3.45 8.19 3.37
CA ILE A 42 -3.71 7.13 2.38
C ILE A 42 -2.51 6.95 1.44
N ASP A 43 -1.69 7.98 1.24
CA ASP A 43 -0.48 7.92 0.40
C ASP A 43 0.46 6.73 0.72
N PRO A 44 0.82 6.44 1.99
CA PRO A 44 1.61 5.25 2.32
C PRO A 44 0.89 3.92 2.08
N PHE A 45 -0.44 3.89 2.03
CA PHE A 45 -1.20 2.66 1.72
C PHE A 45 -1.34 2.43 0.20
N GLN A 46 -1.35 3.49 -0.61
CA GLN A 46 -1.39 3.37 -2.08
C GLN A 46 -0.10 2.78 -2.67
N MET A 47 1.04 2.94 -1.99
CA MET A 47 2.29 2.31 -2.42
C MET A 47 2.29 0.78 -2.30
N MET A 48 1.41 0.18 -1.50
CA MET A 48 1.35 -1.28 -1.31
C MET A 48 0.77 -2.01 -2.52
N ASP A 49 -0.11 -1.36 -3.29
CA ASP A 49 -0.71 -1.93 -4.51
C ASP A 49 0.29 -1.95 -5.69
N LYS A 50 1.34 -1.11 -5.64
CA LYS A 50 2.31 -0.95 -6.73
C LYS A 50 3.44 -1.97 -6.74
N ILE A 51 3.58 -2.79 -5.70
CA ILE A 51 4.65 -3.81 -5.59
C ILE A 51 4.19 -5.19 -6.11
N SER A 52 2.89 -5.36 -6.39
CA SER A 52 2.36 -6.65 -6.90
C SER A 52 2.27 -6.74 -8.44
N LEU A 53 2.39 -5.62 -9.17
CA LEU A 53 2.23 -5.60 -10.63
C LEU A 53 3.50 -5.19 -11.41
N GLU A 54 4.69 -5.39 -10.83
CA GLU A 54 5.96 -5.16 -11.53
C GLU A 54 6.97 -6.29 -11.22
N ASN A 55 6.57 -7.54 -11.42
CA ASN A 55 7.49 -8.70 -11.42
C ASN A 55 7.26 -9.65 -12.61
N THR A 56 6.64 -9.19 -13.71
CA THR A 56 6.39 -10.04 -14.90
C THR A 56 6.73 -9.35 -16.22
N SER A 57 7.93 -8.80 -16.35
CA SER A 57 8.59 -8.52 -17.64
C SER A 57 10.03 -8.21 -17.26
N ASP A 58 11.02 -9.04 -17.55
CA ASP A 58 11.48 -9.51 -18.84
C ASP A 58 12.47 -10.67 -18.56
N GLU A 59 12.60 -11.64 -19.46
CA GLU A 59 13.85 -12.34 -19.84
C GLU A 59 13.46 -13.54 -20.73
N GLY A 60 12.97 -13.21 -21.92
CA GLY A 60 13.05 -14.11 -23.05
C GLY A 60 14.41 -13.94 -23.74
N VAL A 61 15.08 -15.08 -23.97
CA VAL A 61 16.11 -15.37 -25.00
C VAL A 61 17.53 -14.78 -24.86
N ASP A 62 18.41 -15.46 -24.13
CA ASP A 62 19.82 -15.77 -24.47
C ASP A 62 20.38 -16.64 -23.31
N SER A 63 21.09 -17.75 -23.41
CA SER A 63 21.99 -18.24 -24.43
C SER A 63 21.96 -19.77 -24.41
N GLN A 64 21.52 -20.36 -25.51
CA GLN A 64 21.85 -21.75 -25.84
C GLN A 64 23.30 -21.76 -26.35
N LEU A 65 24.29 -21.45 -25.49
CA LEU A 65 25.69 -21.37 -25.88
C LEU A 65 26.68 -21.64 -24.73
N GLU A 66 26.47 -22.67 -23.93
CA GLU A 66 27.57 -23.33 -23.19
C GLU A 66 27.39 -24.85 -23.32
N ARG A 67 27.33 -25.31 -24.58
CA ARG A 67 27.73 -26.69 -24.87
C ARG A 67 29.21 -26.80 -24.50
N ARG A 68 29.53 -27.89 -23.79
CA ARG A 68 30.82 -28.60 -23.81
C ARG A 68 31.85 -28.10 -22.79
N CYS A 69 31.80 -28.63 -21.57
CA CYS A 69 32.98 -29.17 -20.87
C CYS A 69 32.54 -29.97 -19.63
N SER A 70 33.26 -31.07 -19.35
CA SER A 70 33.24 -31.88 -18.11
C SER A 70 32.14 -32.95 -18.07
N SER A 71 32.31 -34.11 -18.71
CA SER A 71 33.24 -35.20 -18.36
C SER A 71 33.03 -35.77 -16.95
N SER A 72 33.00 -37.11 -16.91
CA SER A 72 33.20 -38.01 -15.76
C SER A 72 31.97 -38.24 -14.89
N SER A 73 31.65 -39.44 -14.42
CA SER A 73 32.12 -40.82 -14.58
C SER A 73 30.99 -41.62 -13.86
N THR A 74 30.60 -42.82 -14.24
CA THR A 74 31.31 -44.10 -14.02
C THR A 74 30.44 -45.20 -14.62
#